data_AF-A0A3C1YLK6-F1
#
_entry.id   AF-A0A3C1YLK6-F1
#
_cell.length_a   1.000
_cell.length_b   1.000
_cell.length_c   1.000
_cell.angle_alpha   90.00
_cell.angle_beta   90.00
_cell.angle_gamma   90.00
#
_symmetry.space_group_name_H-M   'P 1'
#
loop_
_entity.id
_entity.type
_entity.pdbx_description
1 polymer ?
#
loop_
_entity_poly.entity_id
_entity_poly.type
_entity_poly.pdbx_seq_one_letter_code
_entity_poly.pdbx_strand_id
1 'polypeptide(L)'
;MQEEIEKKSSKGAVVLYRNEVPMHELKEDKFYEVIKDYKDCVIDYCLVHDCKQYNGKESHKEVVAYAMGKYAGKDLFDVSLMRGKAVTADSFLYVPQVLDDKLYDSIFCANGYLKRGEGGKIPYWYAFLEPPNKNSYGRDDFKKVNEALFPNGASSLEVFEWSTDWSEYFSEGHEWWGTACYSVYDKVNKRFVVVLASATD
;
A
#
# COMPACT_ATOMS: atom_id res chain seq x y z
N MET A 1 -27.43 19.23 6.32
CA MET A 1 -27.68 20.65 6.07
C MET A 1 -26.41 21.19 5.42
N GLN A 2 -26.37 21.20 4.09
CA GLN A 2 -25.22 21.63 3.29
C GLN A 2 -25.52 23.04 2.77
N GLU A 3 -24.55 23.95 2.87
CA GLU A 3 -24.65 25.29 2.30
C GLU A 3 -24.33 25.25 0.81
N GLU A 4 -25.33 25.60 -0.01
CA GLU A 4 -25.18 25.92 -1.42
C GLU A 4 -24.62 27.35 -1.56
N ILE A 5 -23.50 27.51 -2.26
CA ILE A 5 -23.04 28.82 -2.72
C ILE A 5 -23.21 28.87 -4.23
N GLU A 6 -24.32 29.47 -4.68
CA GLU A 6 -24.54 29.84 -6.08
C GLU A 6 -23.63 31.02 -6.48
N LYS A 7 -22.82 30.84 -7.52
CA LYS A 7 -22.15 31.96 -8.21
C LYS A 7 -22.72 32.06 -9.63
N LYS A 8 -23.56 33.06 -9.87
CA LYS A 8 -24.13 33.36 -11.20
C LYS A 8 -23.05 33.98 -12.09
N SER A 9 -22.80 33.38 -13.25
CA SER A 9 -22.17 34.04 -14.40
C SER A 9 -22.99 33.75 -15.65
N SER A 10 -23.21 34.79 -16.46
CA SER A 10 -24.09 34.79 -17.61
C SER A 10 -23.41 34.18 -18.84
N LYS A 11 -24.16 33.31 -19.54
CA LYS A 11 -23.86 32.57 -20.78
C LYS A 11 -23.14 31.22 -20.59
N GLY A 12 -23.89 30.15 -20.87
CA GLY A 12 -23.37 28.83 -21.23
C GLY A 12 -23.36 27.83 -20.07
N ALA A 13 -24.18 26.79 -20.20
CA ALA A 13 -24.20 25.53 -19.43
C ALA A 13 -23.86 25.61 -17.94
N VAL A 14 -24.88 25.48 -17.08
CA VAL A 14 -24.69 25.07 -15.69
C VAL A 14 -24.23 23.61 -15.72
N VAL A 15 -22.91 23.40 -15.83
CA VAL A 15 -22.31 22.11 -15.49
C VAL A 15 -22.38 22.01 -13.98
N LEU A 16 -23.32 21.22 -13.49
CA LEU A 16 -23.34 20.79 -12.10
C LEU A 16 -22.11 19.91 -11.91
N TYR A 17 -20.97 20.53 -11.55
CA TYR A 17 -19.88 19.78 -10.96
C TYR A 17 -20.45 19.24 -9.64
N ARG A 18 -20.87 17.97 -9.65
CA ARG A 18 -20.80 17.21 -8.42
C ARG A 18 -19.37 17.42 -7.92
N ASN A 19 -19.23 17.99 -6.72
CA ASN A 19 -17.96 17.95 -6.00
C ASN A 19 -17.70 16.47 -5.67
N GLU A 20 -17.39 15.66 -6.68
CA GLU A 20 -16.92 14.32 -6.51
C GLU A 20 -15.57 14.46 -5.82
N VAL A 21 -15.46 13.90 -4.62
CA VAL A 21 -14.17 13.76 -3.96
C VAL A 21 -13.32 12.96 -4.95
N PRO A 22 -12.24 13.53 -5.50
CA PRO A 22 -11.58 12.96 -6.68
C PRO A 22 -10.96 11.59 -6.40
N MET A 23 -10.78 11.24 -5.12
CA MET A 23 -10.18 10.01 -4.66
C MET A 23 -10.89 9.52 -3.40
N HIS A 24 -11.28 8.26 -3.36
CA HIS A 24 -11.94 7.67 -2.21
C HIS A 24 -11.54 6.21 -1.96
N GLU A 25 -11.56 5.82 -0.69
CA GLU A 25 -11.33 4.44 -0.27
C GLU A 25 -12.51 3.53 -0.62
N LEU A 26 -12.22 2.35 -1.16
CA LEU A 26 -13.18 1.31 -1.51
C LEU A 26 -13.52 0.43 -0.29
N LYS A 27 -14.12 1.02 0.74
CA LYS A 27 -14.37 0.36 2.04
C LYS A 27 -15.28 -0.87 1.98
N GLU A 28 -16.10 -0.97 0.93
CA GLU A 28 -17.03 -2.08 0.71
C GLU A 28 -16.43 -3.19 -0.16
N ASP A 29 -15.14 -3.08 -0.51
CA ASP A 29 -14.48 -4.11 -1.30
C ASP A 29 -14.43 -5.45 -0.56
N LYS A 30 -14.70 -6.54 -1.27
CA LYS A 30 -14.69 -7.92 -0.74
C LYS A 30 -13.37 -8.30 -0.05
N PHE A 31 -12.26 -7.66 -0.44
CA PHE A 31 -10.98 -7.82 0.24
C PHE A 31 -11.09 -7.56 1.75
N TYR A 32 -11.85 -6.54 2.15
CA TYR A 32 -11.98 -6.20 3.56
C TYR A 32 -12.76 -7.24 4.37
N GLU A 33 -13.58 -8.09 3.73
CA GLU A 33 -14.15 -9.26 4.41
C GLU A 33 -13.11 -10.37 4.60
N VAL A 34 -12.19 -10.54 3.67
CA VAL A 34 -11.11 -11.53 3.77
C VAL A 34 -10.09 -11.15 4.83
N ILE A 35 -9.66 -9.88 4.87
CA ILE A 35 -8.59 -9.45 5.78
C ILE A 35 -9.02 -9.46 7.26
N LYS A 36 -10.33 -9.43 7.55
CA LYS A 36 -10.87 -9.55 8.92
C LYS A 36 -10.54 -10.87 9.62
N ASP A 37 -10.28 -11.92 8.84
CA ASP A 37 -9.85 -13.22 9.36
C ASP A 37 -8.40 -13.16 9.91
N TYR A 38 -7.63 -12.14 9.55
CA TYR A 38 -6.21 -11.98 9.86
C TYR A 38 -5.97 -10.87 10.91
N LYS A 39 -6.44 -11.09 12.14
CA LYS A 39 -6.41 -10.10 13.24
C LYS A 39 -5.01 -9.64 13.67
N ASP A 40 -4.03 -10.53 13.59
CA ASP A 40 -2.62 -10.26 13.89
C ASP A 40 -1.85 -9.71 12.66
N CYS A 41 -2.53 -9.33 11.58
CA CYS A 41 -1.88 -8.71 10.43
C CYS A 41 -1.54 -7.25 10.77
N VAL A 42 -0.26 -6.91 10.67
CA VAL A 42 0.28 -5.57 10.97
C VAL A 42 0.39 -4.67 9.72
N ILE A 43 -0.19 -5.10 8.60
CA ILE A 43 -0.14 -4.37 7.34
C ILE A 43 -1.40 -3.52 7.20
N ASP A 44 -1.19 -2.23 6.97
CA ASP A 44 -2.25 -1.29 6.62
C ASP A 44 -2.52 -1.34 5.11
N TYR A 45 -3.69 -1.83 4.75
CA TYR A 45 -4.19 -1.87 3.37
C TYR A 45 -5.20 -0.76 3.10
N CYS A 46 -4.95 0.02 2.05
CA CYS A 46 -5.88 1.03 1.56
C CYS A 46 -6.18 0.81 0.08
N LEU A 47 -7.41 0.38 -0.22
CA LEU A 47 -7.90 0.22 -1.59
C LEU A 47 -8.54 1.53 -2.01
N VAL A 48 -8.09 2.10 -3.13
CA VAL A 48 -8.47 3.45 -3.53
C VAL A 48 -8.96 3.47 -4.97
N HIS A 49 -10.09 4.13 -5.19
CA HIS A 49 -10.49 4.56 -6.53
C HIS A 49 -10.14 6.04 -6.70
N ASP A 50 -9.45 6.34 -7.80
CA ASP A 50 -9.13 7.71 -8.21
C ASP A 50 -9.91 8.01 -9.50
N CYS A 51 -10.79 9.01 -9.43
CA CYS A 51 -11.59 9.47 -10.55
C CYS A 51 -10.76 10.27 -11.56
N LYS A 52 -9.54 10.68 -11.21
CA LYS A 52 -8.62 11.36 -12.13
C LYS A 52 -8.10 10.40 -13.20
N GLN A 53 -7.63 10.97 -14.31
CA GLN A 53 -6.93 10.19 -15.33
C GLN A 53 -5.63 9.64 -14.76
N TYR A 54 -5.41 8.33 -14.95
CA TYR A 54 -4.15 7.67 -14.56
C TYR A 54 -2.95 8.32 -15.24
N ASN A 55 -1.94 8.70 -14.45
CA ASN A 55 -0.73 9.40 -14.87
C ASN A 55 0.55 8.71 -14.36
N GLY A 56 0.58 7.38 -14.39
CA GLY A 56 1.76 6.61 -14.01
C GLY A 56 2.20 6.84 -12.57
N LYS A 57 3.51 7.04 -12.38
CA LYS A 57 4.15 7.23 -11.06
C LYS A 57 3.51 8.35 -10.23
N GLU A 58 3.02 9.42 -10.85
CA GLU A 58 2.41 10.53 -10.11
C GLU A 58 1.09 10.11 -9.47
N SER A 59 0.21 9.39 -10.17
CA SER A 59 -1.01 8.85 -9.55
C SER A 59 -0.69 7.89 -8.42
N HIS A 60 0.35 7.06 -8.57
CA HIS A 60 0.82 6.20 -7.49
C HIS A 60 1.33 6.98 -6.27
N LYS A 61 2.00 8.12 -6.47
CA LYS A 61 2.48 9.01 -5.39
C LYS A 61 1.31 9.65 -4.64
N GLU A 62 0.31 10.13 -5.38
CA GLU A 62 -0.88 10.76 -4.81
C GLU A 62 -1.72 9.79 -3.97
N VAL A 63 -1.89 8.53 -4.38
CA VAL A 63 -2.64 7.54 -3.58
C VAL A 63 -1.92 7.13 -2.30
N VAL A 64 -0.57 7.09 -2.31
CA VAL A 64 0.21 6.88 -1.08
C VAL A 64 -0.01 8.05 -0.12
N ALA A 65 0.07 9.29 -0.61
CA ALA A 65 -0.22 10.48 0.20
C ALA A 65 -1.63 10.45 0.81
N TYR A 66 -2.62 10.03 0.03
CA TYR A 66 -3.99 9.85 0.49
C TYR A 66 -4.10 8.80 1.60
N ALA A 67 -3.48 7.63 1.42
CA ALA A 67 -3.45 6.58 2.43
C ALA A 67 -2.75 7.04 3.72
N MET A 68 -1.61 7.73 3.62
CA MET A 68 -0.90 8.24 4.81
C MET A 68 -1.71 9.25 5.60
N GLY A 69 -2.49 10.09 4.92
CA GLY A 69 -3.40 11.02 5.61
C GLY A 69 -4.38 10.31 6.55
N LYS A 70 -4.66 9.02 6.34
CA LYS A 70 -5.50 8.18 7.19
C LYS A 70 -4.71 7.53 8.34
N TYR A 71 -3.52 6.99 8.08
CA TYR A 71 -2.78 6.19 9.07
C TYR A 71 -1.82 7.00 9.93
N ALA A 72 -1.13 7.99 9.34
CA ALA A 72 -0.18 8.85 10.05
C ALA A 72 -0.84 10.16 10.52
N GLY A 73 -1.83 10.66 9.78
CA GLY A 73 -2.32 12.02 9.94
C GLY A 73 -1.52 13.01 9.10
N LYS A 74 -2.17 14.11 8.69
CA LYS A 74 -1.72 14.97 7.57
C LYS A 74 -0.43 15.75 7.83
N ASP A 75 -0.06 15.96 9.09
CA ASP A 75 1.09 16.79 9.48
C ASP A 75 2.35 15.98 9.80
N LEU A 76 2.31 14.65 9.63
CA LEU A 76 3.40 13.73 10.00
C LEU A 76 4.19 13.18 8.80
N PHE A 77 4.09 13.82 7.63
CA PHE A 77 4.80 13.38 6.43
C PHE A 77 5.06 14.48 5.39
N ASP A 78 6.16 14.35 4.65
CA ASP A 78 6.48 15.20 3.49
C ASP A 78 6.60 14.36 2.21
N VAL A 79 5.53 14.35 1.42
CA VAL A 79 5.48 13.58 0.17
C VAL A 79 6.48 14.07 -0.87
N SER A 80 7.02 15.29 -0.76
CA SER A 80 8.02 15.79 -1.71
C SER A 80 9.32 14.99 -1.64
N LEU A 81 9.65 14.44 -0.46
CA LEU A 81 10.83 13.61 -0.19
C LEU A 81 10.66 12.15 -0.64
N MET A 82 9.43 11.73 -0.95
CA MET A 82 9.11 10.35 -1.29
C MET A 82 9.70 9.93 -2.64
N ARG A 83 10.55 8.90 -2.62
CA ARG A 83 11.26 8.36 -3.79
C ARG A 83 10.71 7.00 -4.18
N GLY A 84 10.10 6.91 -5.36
CA GLY A 84 9.52 5.66 -5.88
C GLY A 84 10.40 4.93 -6.90
N LYS A 85 10.44 3.61 -6.81
CA LYS A 85 11.08 2.68 -7.76
C LYS A 85 10.03 1.71 -8.30
N ALA A 86 9.98 1.57 -9.63
CA ALA A 86 9.13 0.56 -10.25
C ALA A 86 9.67 -0.85 -9.96
N VAL A 87 8.80 -1.78 -9.59
CA VAL A 87 9.12 -3.20 -9.36
C VAL A 87 8.16 -4.07 -10.16
N THR A 88 8.56 -5.31 -10.46
CA THR A 88 7.68 -6.24 -11.17
C THR A 88 6.60 -6.77 -10.23
N ALA A 89 5.41 -7.04 -10.77
CA ALA A 89 4.32 -7.67 -10.04
C ALA A 89 4.73 -9.05 -9.49
N ASP A 90 5.53 -9.81 -10.24
CA ASP A 90 6.06 -11.10 -9.78
C ASP A 90 6.98 -10.96 -8.57
N SER A 91 7.80 -9.91 -8.52
CA SER A 91 8.67 -9.63 -7.36
C SER A 91 7.84 -9.19 -6.15
N PHE A 92 6.82 -8.36 -6.37
CA PHE A 92 5.91 -7.91 -5.31
C PHE A 92 5.08 -9.05 -4.70
N LEU A 93 4.57 -9.97 -5.54
CA LEU A 93 3.76 -11.12 -5.12
C LEU A 93 4.60 -12.37 -4.80
N TYR A 94 5.93 -12.27 -4.86
CA TYR A 94 6.83 -13.38 -4.60
C TYR A 94 6.65 -13.94 -3.19
N VAL A 95 6.70 -15.27 -3.07
CA VAL A 95 6.72 -15.99 -1.79
C VAL A 95 7.83 -17.04 -1.84
N PRO A 96 8.74 -17.09 -0.85
CA PRO A 96 9.75 -18.14 -0.79
C PRO A 96 9.15 -19.54 -0.60
N GLN A 97 9.74 -20.54 -1.24
CA GLN A 97 9.29 -21.95 -1.11
C GLN A 97 9.74 -22.61 0.19
N VAL A 98 10.82 -22.12 0.80
CA VAL A 98 11.32 -22.56 2.10
C VAL A 98 11.42 -21.29 2.94
N LEU A 99 11.00 -21.35 4.19
CA LEU A 99 11.19 -20.26 5.16
C LEU A 99 12.10 -20.84 6.23
N ASP A 100 13.39 -20.57 6.11
CA ASP A 100 14.37 -20.89 7.15
C ASP A 100 15.25 -19.67 7.41
N ASP A 101 15.85 -19.63 8.60
CA ASP A 101 16.66 -18.49 9.05
C ASP A 101 17.82 -18.14 8.11
N LYS A 102 18.40 -19.13 7.42
CA LYS A 102 19.51 -18.91 6.49
C LYS A 102 19.03 -18.32 5.17
N LEU A 103 17.83 -18.71 4.73
CA LEU A 103 17.22 -18.18 3.52
C LEU A 103 16.76 -16.74 3.70
N TYR A 104 16.26 -16.36 4.88
CA TYR A 104 15.96 -14.96 5.20
C TYR A 104 17.18 -14.07 4.96
N ASP A 105 18.28 -14.35 5.64
CA ASP A 105 19.49 -13.52 5.51
C ASP A 105 20.05 -13.52 4.08
N SER A 106 19.91 -14.64 3.35
CA SER A 106 20.32 -14.73 1.95
C SER A 106 19.42 -13.94 0.99
N ILE A 107 18.09 -13.97 1.16
CA ILE A 107 17.14 -13.22 0.32
C ILE A 107 17.30 -11.72 0.58
N PHE A 108 17.50 -11.34 1.83
CA PHE A 108 17.70 -9.95 2.21
C PHE A 108 18.99 -9.40 1.60
N CYS A 109 20.12 -10.10 1.78
CA CYS A 109 21.39 -9.72 1.15
C CYS A 109 21.31 -9.68 -0.39
N ALA A 110 20.64 -10.66 -1.03
CA ALA A 110 20.56 -10.75 -2.48
C ALA A 110 19.69 -9.67 -3.14
N ASN A 111 18.73 -9.10 -2.41
CA ASN A 111 17.79 -8.09 -2.93
C ASN A 111 18.04 -6.68 -2.36
N GLY A 112 19.15 -6.48 -1.63
CA GLY A 112 19.55 -5.19 -1.07
C GLY A 112 18.69 -4.74 0.12
N TYR A 113 18.09 -5.68 0.86
CA TYR A 113 17.45 -5.42 2.14
C TYR A 113 18.49 -5.53 3.27
N LEU A 114 18.33 -4.75 4.35
CA LEU A 114 19.21 -4.85 5.54
C LEU A 114 18.97 -6.16 6.29
N LYS A 115 19.89 -6.66 7.12
CA LYS A 115 19.63 -7.91 7.84
C LYS A 115 18.42 -7.76 8.76
N ARG A 116 17.78 -8.88 9.12
CA ARG A 116 16.70 -8.88 10.12
C ARG A 116 17.17 -8.16 11.39
N GLY A 117 16.34 -7.26 11.92
CA GLY A 117 16.66 -6.48 13.12
C GLY A 117 17.47 -5.21 12.88
N GLU A 118 17.82 -4.87 11.63
CA GLU A 118 18.54 -3.63 11.30
C GLU A 118 17.61 -2.49 10.86
N GLY A 119 16.28 -2.65 11.00
CA GLY A 119 15.33 -1.57 10.72
C GLY A 119 15.26 -1.16 9.24
N GLY A 120 15.55 -2.11 8.35
CA GLY A 120 15.62 -1.84 6.92
C GLY A 120 14.29 -2.00 6.20
N LYS A 121 14.33 -1.74 4.91
CA LYS A 121 13.25 -2.11 4.01
C LYS A 121 12.98 -3.63 4.07
N ILE A 122 11.72 -4.05 4.03
CA ILE A 122 11.29 -5.46 3.98
C ILE A 122 10.36 -5.72 2.78
N PRO A 123 10.33 -6.97 2.25
CA PRO A 123 9.36 -7.34 1.21
C PRO A 123 7.96 -7.55 1.80
N TYR A 124 6.93 -7.36 0.96
CA TYR A 124 5.53 -7.48 1.35
C TYR A 124 5.17 -8.83 2.00
N TRP A 125 5.66 -9.95 1.44
CA TRP A 125 5.42 -11.28 2.02
C TRP A 125 6.01 -11.43 3.43
N TYR A 126 7.17 -10.81 3.70
CA TYR A 126 7.81 -10.86 5.02
C TYR A 126 6.98 -10.10 6.02
N ALA A 127 6.48 -8.92 5.63
CA ALA A 127 5.61 -8.13 6.49
C ALA A 127 4.34 -8.88 6.91
N PHE A 128 3.84 -9.78 6.06
CA PHE A 128 2.63 -10.56 6.34
C PHE A 128 2.91 -11.84 7.15
N LEU A 129 3.97 -12.57 6.78
CA LEU A 129 4.27 -13.90 7.34
C LEU A 129 5.13 -13.84 8.60
N GLU A 130 5.95 -12.82 8.75
CA GLU A 130 6.92 -12.67 9.85
C GLU A 130 6.77 -11.31 10.55
N PRO A 131 5.57 -10.95 11.06
CA PRO A 131 5.41 -9.74 11.85
C PRO A 131 6.12 -9.84 13.21
N PRO A 132 6.32 -8.70 13.90
CA PRO A 132 6.92 -8.65 15.24
C PRO A 132 6.34 -9.66 16.23
N ASN A 133 5.02 -9.68 16.28
CA ASN A 133 4.24 -10.54 17.15
C ASN A 133 3.89 -11.82 16.40
N LYS A 134 4.15 -12.98 17.00
CA LYS A 134 3.88 -14.28 16.37
C LYS A 134 2.42 -14.39 15.91
N ASN A 135 2.23 -14.80 14.66
CA ASN A 135 0.94 -15.20 14.12
C ASN A 135 0.97 -16.69 13.71
N SER A 136 -0.11 -17.18 13.12
CA SER A 136 -0.21 -18.56 12.59
C SER A 136 -0.35 -18.61 11.06
N TYR A 137 -0.07 -17.50 10.37
CA TYR A 137 -0.35 -17.33 8.96
C TYR A 137 0.68 -18.05 8.11
N GLY A 138 0.19 -18.79 7.13
CA GLY A 138 1.00 -19.53 6.18
C GLY A 138 1.05 -18.87 4.80
N ARG A 139 1.82 -19.49 3.92
CA ARG A 139 1.91 -19.09 2.51
C ARG A 139 0.57 -19.16 1.78
N ASP A 140 -0.27 -20.13 2.13
CA ASP A 140 -1.61 -20.26 1.55
C ASP A 140 -2.53 -19.10 1.98
N ASP A 141 -2.34 -18.57 3.19
CA ASP A 141 -3.04 -17.36 3.64
C ASP A 141 -2.60 -16.14 2.86
N PHE A 142 -1.28 -15.94 2.70
CA PHE A 142 -0.77 -14.84 1.89
C PHE A 142 -1.26 -14.93 0.43
N LYS A 143 -1.31 -16.14 -0.12
CA LYS A 143 -1.89 -16.39 -1.45
C LYS A 143 -3.38 -16.03 -1.49
N LYS A 144 -4.17 -16.45 -0.50
CA LYS A 144 -5.61 -16.11 -0.39
C LYS A 144 -5.84 -14.59 -0.31
N VAL A 145 -5.03 -13.89 0.48
CA VAL A 145 -5.06 -12.42 0.60
C VAL A 145 -4.74 -11.77 -0.75
N ASN A 146 -3.72 -12.25 -1.46
CA ASN A 146 -3.35 -11.71 -2.77
C ASN A 146 -4.37 -12.02 -3.88
N GLU A 147 -5.00 -13.18 -3.86
CA GLU A 147 -6.11 -13.51 -4.77
C GLU A 147 -7.33 -12.61 -4.52
N ALA A 148 -7.57 -12.20 -3.27
CA ALA A 148 -8.61 -11.24 -2.93
C ALA A 148 -8.26 -9.81 -3.40
N LEU A 149 -7.00 -9.37 -3.24
CA LEU A 149 -6.51 -8.08 -3.71
C LEU A 149 -6.43 -7.99 -5.24
N PHE A 150 -5.97 -9.06 -5.90
CA PHE A 150 -5.62 -9.08 -7.32
C PHE A 150 -6.24 -10.28 -8.03
N PRO A 151 -7.57 -10.33 -8.18
CA PRO A 151 -8.27 -11.49 -8.74
C PRO A 151 -7.92 -11.76 -10.22
N ASN A 152 -7.33 -10.78 -10.92
CA ASN A 152 -6.90 -10.90 -12.31
C ASN A 152 -5.41 -11.28 -12.46
N GLY A 153 -4.71 -11.55 -11.35
CA GLY A 153 -3.31 -11.95 -11.35
C GLY A 153 -2.31 -10.81 -11.61
N ALA A 154 -1.03 -11.18 -11.69
CA ALA A 154 0.10 -10.25 -11.72
C ALA A 154 0.23 -9.43 -13.02
N SER A 155 -0.23 -9.96 -14.16
CA SER A 155 0.02 -9.37 -15.49
C SER A 155 -0.64 -8.01 -15.72
N SER A 156 -1.65 -7.65 -14.92
CA SER A 156 -2.34 -6.37 -15.02
C SER A 156 -1.86 -5.33 -14.01
N LEU A 157 -0.84 -5.65 -13.20
CA LEU A 157 -0.40 -4.81 -12.10
C LEU A 157 0.78 -3.93 -12.52
N GLU A 158 0.71 -2.66 -12.15
CA GLU A 158 1.85 -1.76 -12.12
C GLU A 158 2.21 -1.50 -10.66
N VAL A 159 3.47 -1.69 -10.27
CA VAL A 159 3.87 -1.63 -8.85
C VAL A 159 5.01 -0.63 -8.69
N PHE A 160 4.84 0.26 -7.72
CA PHE A 160 5.90 1.09 -7.20
C PHE A 160 6.12 0.74 -5.74
N GLU A 161 7.38 0.61 -5.37
CA GLU A 161 7.80 0.69 -3.99
C GLU A 161 8.41 2.05 -3.69
N TRP A 162 8.21 2.51 -2.46
CA TRP A 162 8.55 3.85 -2.04
C TRP A 162 9.58 3.80 -0.92
N SER A 163 10.46 4.81 -0.87
CA SER A 163 11.25 5.07 0.33
C SER A 163 10.33 5.29 1.52
N THR A 164 10.85 5.25 2.75
CA THR A 164 10.03 5.39 3.97
C THR A 164 10.61 6.43 4.95
N ASP A 165 11.62 7.17 4.51
CA ASP A 165 12.36 8.20 5.27
C ASP A 165 11.66 9.58 5.32
N TRP A 166 10.38 9.63 4.92
CA TRP A 166 9.63 10.88 4.74
C TRP A 166 8.38 10.97 5.64
N SER A 167 8.17 10.00 6.53
CA SER A 167 7.06 10.01 7.49
C SER A 167 7.40 9.30 8.79
N GLU A 168 6.96 9.88 9.91
CA GLU A 168 7.10 9.30 11.24
C GLU A 168 6.31 8.00 11.45
N TYR A 169 5.36 7.69 10.57
CA TYR A 169 4.69 6.39 10.56
C TYR A 169 5.68 5.22 10.47
N PHE A 170 6.80 5.44 9.77
CA PHE A 170 7.79 4.40 9.51
C PHE A 170 8.87 4.28 10.61
N SER A 171 8.85 5.17 11.60
CA SER A 171 9.91 5.27 12.61
C SER A 171 10.05 3.98 13.42
N GLU A 172 8.95 3.37 13.86
CA GLU A 172 8.97 2.10 14.62
C GLU A 172 9.59 0.95 13.81
N GLY A 173 9.16 0.79 12.55
CA GLY A 173 9.74 -0.23 11.66
C GLY A 173 11.23 0.01 11.39
N HIS A 174 11.65 1.27 11.29
CA HIS A 174 13.06 1.64 11.11
C HIS A 174 13.96 1.34 12.31
N GLU A 175 13.41 1.06 13.49
CA GLU A 175 14.23 0.71 14.65
C GLU A 175 14.65 -0.75 14.66
N TRP A 176 13.83 -1.68 14.14
CA TRP A 176 14.17 -3.10 14.19
C TRP A 176 13.54 -3.98 13.10
N TRP A 177 12.21 -4.04 12.99
CA TRP A 177 11.49 -5.05 12.20
C TRP A 177 11.62 -4.79 10.70
N GLY A 178 11.57 -3.52 10.34
CA GLY A 178 11.66 -3.01 8.99
C GLY A 178 10.39 -2.36 8.48
N THR A 179 10.47 -1.83 7.27
CA THR A 179 9.38 -1.04 6.65
C THR A 179 9.04 -1.50 5.24
N ALA A 180 7.76 -1.43 4.91
CA ALA A 180 7.25 -1.63 3.55
C ALA A 180 6.31 -0.49 3.17
N CYS A 181 6.49 0.04 1.95
CA CYS A 181 5.57 1.01 1.37
C CYS A 181 5.46 0.73 -0.13
N TYR A 182 4.29 0.25 -0.55
CA TYR A 182 4.01 -0.05 -1.95
C TYR A 182 2.70 0.60 -2.38
N SER A 183 2.64 0.98 -3.65
CA SER A 183 1.37 1.22 -4.32
C SER A 183 1.29 0.39 -5.60
N VAL A 184 0.16 -0.25 -5.78
CA VAL A 184 -0.15 -1.15 -6.89
C VAL A 184 -1.34 -0.59 -7.63
N TYR A 185 -1.23 -0.41 -8.94
CA TYR A 185 -2.36 -0.08 -9.80
C TYR A 185 -2.82 -1.32 -10.55
N ASP A 186 -4.06 -1.74 -10.29
CA ASP A 186 -4.70 -2.81 -11.04
C ASP A 186 -5.41 -2.23 -12.27
N LYS A 187 -4.84 -2.47 -13.45
CA LYS A 187 -5.32 -1.93 -14.72
C LYS A 187 -6.70 -2.46 -15.13
N VAL A 188 -7.07 -3.67 -14.67
CA VAL A 188 -8.35 -4.29 -15.00
C VAL A 188 -9.45 -3.71 -14.11
N ASN A 189 -9.21 -3.66 -12.80
CA ASN A 189 -10.17 -3.13 -11.83
C ASN A 189 -10.14 -1.59 -11.71
N LYS A 190 -9.17 -0.92 -12.36
CA LYS A 190 -8.97 0.54 -12.34
C LYS A 190 -8.97 1.11 -10.93
N ARG A 191 -8.23 0.46 -10.04
CA ARG A 191 -8.11 0.82 -8.63
C ARG A 191 -6.66 0.66 -8.16
N PHE A 192 -6.34 1.36 -7.09
CA PHE A 192 -5.08 1.23 -6.40
C PHE A 192 -5.22 0.36 -5.15
N VAL A 193 -4.12 -0.31 -4.80
CA VAL A 193 -3.89 -0.92 -3.49
C VAL A 193 -2.63 -0.29 -2.92
N VAL A 194 -2.73 0.36 -1.77
CA VAL A 194 -1.58 0.81 -0.99
C VAL A 194 -1.34 -0.19 0.13
N VAL A 195 -0.07 -0.59 0.30
CA VAL A 195 0.40 -1.51 1.32
C VAL A 195 1.44 -0.76 2.15
N LEU A 196 1.15 -0.57 3.44
CA LEU A 196 2.05 0.06 4.40
C LEU A 196 2.34 -0.93 5.52
N ALA A 197 3.60 -1.05 5.90
CA ALA A 197 3.98 -1.80 7.07
C ALA A 197 5.09 -1.07 7.81
N SER A 198 4.84 -0.80 9.08
CA SER A 198 5.78 -0.29 10.07
C SER A 198 5.19 -0.64 11.41
N ALA A 199 5.77 -1.64 12.07
CA ALA A 199 5.26 -2.16 13.32
C ALA A 199 6.41 -2.45 14.28
N THR A 200 6.11 -2.34 15.58
CA THR A 200 6.96 -2.84 16.66
C THR A 200 6.24 -3.90 17.49
N ASP A 201 6.99 -4.52 18.41
CA ASP A 201 6.53 -5.54 19.36
C ASP A 201 5.52 -5.02 20.38
#